data_AF-A0A947RXF2-F1
#
_entry.id   AF-A0A947RXF2-F1
#
_cell.length_a   1.000
_cell.length_b   1.000
_cell.length_c   1.000
_cell.angle_alpha   90.00
_cell.angle_beta   90.00
_cell.angle_gamma   90.00
#
_symmetry.space_group_name_H-M   'P 1'
#
loop_
_entity.id
_entity.type
_entity.pdbx_description
1 polymer ?
#
loop_
_entity_poly.entity_id
_entity_poly.type
_entity_poly.pdbx_seq_one_letter_code
_entity_poly.pdbx_strand_id
1 'polypeptide(L)' 'MNTEMILKDFQEILEHEKRAKYFYDHYIDQVDDGAVKKVLVSIRDEEVGHIKIAEKLITYMI' A
#
# COMPACT_ATOMS: atom_id res chain seq x y z
N MET A 1 24.12 9.96 3.81
CA MET A 1 22.78 9.56 3.36
C MET A 1 21.82 10.64 3.82
N ASN A 2 21.06 11.28 2.93
CA ASN A 2 20.21 12.41 3.31
C ASN A 2 18.91 11.90 3.93
N THR A 3 18.81 11.91 5.26
CA THR A 3 17.65 11.42 6.01
C THR A 3 16.36 12.12 5.57
N GLU A 4 16.39 13.40 5.23
CA GLU A 4 15.21 14.15 4.75
C GLU A 4 14.70 13.64 3.40
N MET A 5 15.62 13.33 2.48
CA MET A 5 15.28 12.78 1.17
C MET A 5 14.64 11.40 1.33
N ILE A 6 15.20 10.55 2.19
CA ILE A 6 14.67 9.20 2.43
C ILE A 6 13.31 9.24 3.13
N LEU A 7 13.13 10.15 4.09
CA LEU A 7 11.84 10.36 4.74
C LEU A 7 10.78 10.75 3.70
N LYS A 8 11.11 11.65 2.78
CA LYS A 8 10.21 12.05 1.70
C LYS A 8 9.87 10.87 0.80
N ASP A 9 10.85 10.06 0.40
CA ASP A 9 10.61 8.87 -0.43
C ASP A 9 9.69 7.87 0.28
N PHE A 10 9.86 7.65 1.58
CA PHE A 10 8.94 6.77 2.34
C PHE A 10 7.52 7.34 2.49
N GLN A 11 7.38 8.66 2.59
CA GLN A 11 6.07 9.31 2.57
C GLN A 11 5.38 9.14 1.22
N GLU A 12 6.13 9.29 0.12
CA GLU A 12 5.60 9.04 -1.23
C GLU A 12 5.19 7.58 -1.42
N ILE A 13 6.02 6.62 -0.96
CA ILE A 13 5.67 5.20 -0.94
C ILE A 13 4.38 4.97 -0.16
N LEU A 14 4.25 5.51 1.05
CA LEU A 14 3.04 5.36 1.86
C LEU A 14 1.77 5.81 1.13
N GLU A 15 1.84 6.94 0.41
CA GLU A 15 0.70 7.43 -0.37
C GLU A 15 0.39 6.55 -1.58
N HIS A 16 1.40 5.96 -2.22
CA HIS A 16 1.20 4.96 -3.26
C HIS A 16 0.49 3.71 -2.73
N GLU A 17 0.92 3.17 -1.59
CA GLU A 17 0.30 1.98 -1.00
C GLU A 17 -1.15 2.23 -0.57
N LYS A 18 -1.43 3.38 0.04
CA LYS A 18 -2.80 3.77 0.39
C LYS A 18 -3.69 3.89 -0.84
N ARG A 19 -3.18 4.48 -1.93
CA ARG A 19 -3.92 4.59 -3.19
C ARG A 19 -4.16 3.21 -3.83
N ALA A 20 -3.16 2.33 -3.81
CA ALA A 20 -3.30 0.96 -4.31
C ALA A 20 -4.37 0.19 -3.52
N LYS A 21 -4.29 0.22 -2.18
CA LYS A 21 -5.32 -0.36 -1.31
C LYS A 21 -6.71 0.20 -1.60
N TYR A 22 -6.84 1.53 -1.72
CA TYR A 22 -8.12 2.17 -2.05
C TYR A 22 -8.69 1.65 -3.37
N PHE A 23 -7.85 1.55 -4.42
CA PHE A 23 -8.27 0.99 -5.70
C PHE A 23 -8.85 -0.41 -5.52
N TYR A 24 -8.12 -1.30 -4.84
CA TYR A 24 -8.60 -2.65 -4.61
C TYR A 24 -9.90 -2.69 -3.80
N ASP A 25 -10.01 -1.91 -2.73
CA ASP A 25 -11.23 -1.85 -1.90
C ASP A 25 -12.48 -1.43 -2.70
N HIS A 26 -12.34 -0.56 -3.69
CA HIS A 26 -13.48 -0.01 -4.44
C HIS A 26 -13.87 -0.83 -5.67
N TYR A 27 -12.91 -1.49 -6.31
CA TYR A 27 -13.11 -2.12 -7.62
C TYR A 27 -13.11 -3.66 -7.58
N ILE A 28 -12.59 -4.31 -6.53
CA ILE A 28 -12.54 -5.79 -6.45
C ILE A 28 -13.93 -6.43 -6.54
N ASP A 29 -14.95 -5.80 -5.95
CA ASP A 29 -16.31 -6.36 -5.97
C ASP A 29 -16.99 -6.28 -7.34
N GLN A 30 -16.39 -5.55 -8.29
CA GLN A 30 -16.86 -5.41 -9.67
C GLN A 30 -16.26 -6.49 -10.60
N VAL A 31 -15.42 -7.39 -10.07
CA VAL A 31 -14.77 -8.46 -10.82
C VAL A 31 -15.61 -9.74 -10.73
N ASP A 32 -16.16 -10.16 -11.87
CA ASP A 32 -17.02 -11.35 -11.97
C ASP A 32 -16.25 -12.68 -11.85
N ASP A 33 -14.98 -12.70 -12.27
CA ASP A 33 -14.15 -13.89 -12.20
C ASP A 33 -13.68 -14.13 -10.75
N GLY A 34 -14.22 -15.17 -10.11
CA GLY A 34 -13.91 -15.49 -8.72
C GLY A 34 -12.46 -15.90 -8.46
N ALA A 35 -11.72 -16.41 -9.46
CA ALA A 35 -10.30 -16.71 -9.32
C ALA A 35 -9.47 -15.43 -9.38
N VAL A 36 -9.76 -14.53 -10.32
CA VAL A 36 -9.14 -13.20 -10.40
C VAL A 36 -9.44 -12.39 -9.13
N LYS A 37 -10.70 -12.41 -8.67
CA LYS A 37 -11.10 -11.72 -7.44
C LYS A 37 -10.28 -12.16 -6.23
N LYS A 38 -10.02 -13.46 -6.06
CA LYS A 38 -9.17 -13.99 -4.98
C LYS A 38 -7.74 -13.46 -5.03
N VAL A 39 -7.15 -13.39 -6.22
CA VAL A 39 -5.80 -12.84 -6.41
C VAL A 39 -5.77 -11.37 -6.02
N LEU A 40 -6.74 -10.57 -6.50
CA LEU A 40 -6.80 -9.14 -6.18
C LEU A 40 -7.01 -8.89 -4.68
N VAL A 41 -7.84 -9.71 -4.01
CA VAL A 41 -8.01 -9.70 -2.55
C VAL A 41 -6.69 -9.95 -1.84
N SER A 42 -5.89 -10.91 -2.30
CA SER A 42 -4.55 -11.18 -1.75
C SER A 42 -3.63 -9.97 -1.89
N ILE A 43 -3.60 -9.32 -3.06
CA ILE A 43 -2.75 -8.14 -3.30
C ILE A 43 -3.16 -6.98 -2.40
N ARG A 44 -4.47 -6.70 -2.27
CA ARG A 44 -4.98 -5.69 -1.32
C ARG A 44 -4.48 -5.94 0.10
N ASP A 45 -4.47 -7.19 0.54
CA ASP A 45 -4.02 -7.55 1.89
C ASP A 45 -2.51 -7.37 2.07
N GLU A 46 -1.73 -7.57 1.01
CA GLU A 46 -0.30 -7.20 0.97
C GLU A 46 -0.12 -5.70 1.13
N GLU A 47 -0.93 -4.86 0.47
CA GLU A 47 -0.84 -3.39 0.62
C GLU A 47 -1.11 -2.92 2.05
N VAL A 48 -2.01 -3.60 2.79
CA VAL A 48 -2.20 -3.34 4.23
C VAL A 48 -0.92 -3.59 5.02
N GLY A 49 -0.16 -4.62 4.64
CA GLY A 49 1.17 -4.89 5.18
C GLY A 49 2.19 -3.80 4.83
N HIS A 50 2.25 -3.41 3.56
CA HIS A 50 3.17 -2.37 3.08
C HIS A 50 2.92 -1.02 3.75
N ILE A 51 1.66 -0.60 3.90
CA ILE A 51 1.27 0.62 4.64
C ILE A 51 1.85 0.60 6.05
N LYS A 52 1.65 -0.49 6.80
CA LYS A 52 2.15 -0.61 8.18
C LYS A 52 3.67 -0.54 8.26
N ILE A 53 4.37 -1.09 7.26
CA ILE A 53 5.83 -1.04 7.18
C ILE A 53 6.29 0.39 6.89
N ALA A 54 5.70 1.05 5.90
CA ALA A 54 6.02 2.42 5.54
C ALA A 54 5.78 3.40 6.71
N GLU A 55 4.64 3.29 7.40
CA GLU A 55 4.33 4.09 8.60
C GLU A 55 5.39 3.92 9.71
N LYS A 56 5.83 2.67 9.95
CA LYS A 56 6.90 2.38 10.92
C LYS A 56 8.24 3.00 10.50
N LEU A 57 8.60 2.89 9.22
CA LEU A 57 9.86 3.45 8.71
C LEU A 57 9.87 4.97 8.81
N ILE A 58 8.77 5.63 8.46
CA ILE A 58 8.59 7.08 8.65
C ILE A 58 8.76 7.45 10.13
N THR A 59 8.14 6.68 11.04
CA THR A 59 8.23 6.94 12.49
C THR A 59 9.67 6.83 13.01
N TYR A 60 10.49 5.92 12.48
CA TYR A 60 11.90 5.81 12.87
C TYR A 60 12.79 6.92 12.32
N MET A 61 12.29 7.74 11.40
CA MET A 61 13.04 8.79 10.72
C MET A 61 12.64 10.21 11.15
N ILE A 62 11.64 10.33 12.04
CA ILE A 62 11.23 11.55 12.73
C ILE A 62 11.94 11.61 14.07
#